data_AF-A0A7S2JL75-F1
#
_entry.id   AF-A0A7S2JL75-F1
#
_cell.length_a   1.000
_cell.length_b   1.000
_cell.length_c   1.000
_cell.angle_alpha   90.00
_cell.angle_beta   90.00
_cell.angle_gamma   90.00
#
_symmetry.space_group_name_H-M   'P 1'
#
loop_
_entity.id
_entity.type
_entity.pdbx_description
1 polymer ?
#
loop_
_entity_poly.entity_id
_entity_poly.type
_entity_poly.pdbx_seq_one_letter_code
_entity_poly.pdbx_strand_id
1 'polypeptide(L)'
;KYPSVIVNSRSLLKWEKARAKGETFDTDKEFDGYGEERFGSHTDKKPYGPSSIGLDFSFIGSKHIYGIPERATSLQLKPTRGGDGDEEPYRMYTLDIFEYALDNNIGLYGVVPLLISHRAERTTAVFWVNS
;
A
#
# COMPACT_ATOMS: atom_id res chain seq x y z
N LYS A 1 -5.85 30.36 2.94
CA LYS A 1 -4.66 29.49 2.80
C LYS A 1 -5.18 28.09 2.48
N TYR A 2 -4.94 27.55 1.28
CA TYR A 2 -5.46 26.24 0.88
C TYR A 2 -4.73 25.10 1.61
N PRO A 3 -5.41 23.98 1.94
CA PRO A 3 -4.74 22.81 2.52
C PRO A 3 -3.75 22.22 1.52
N SER A 4 -2.68 21.61 2.03
CA SER A 4 -1.67 20.95 1.18
C SER A 4 -1.80 19.43 1.15
N VAL A 5 -2.34 18.87 2.23
CA VAL A 5 -2.71 17.46 2.33
C VAL A 5 -4.10 17.41 2.95
N ILE A 6 -4.98 16.61 2.36
CA ILE A 6 -6.28 16.25 2.94
C ILE A 6 -6.25 14.77 3.24
N VAL A 7 -6.67 14.39 4.44
CA VAL A 7 -6.76 13.00 4.90
C VAL A 7 -8.18 12.51 4.71
N ASN A 8 -8.34 11.29 4.18
CA ASN A 8 -9.62 10.63 3.96
C ASN A 8 -10.60 11.42 3.06
N SER A 9 -10.10 12.12 2.04
CA SER A 9 -10.95 12.97 1.19
C SER A 9 -11.88 12.15 0.29
N ARG A 10 -11.49 10.90 -0.01
CA ARG A 10 -12.24 9.96 -0.84
C ARG A 10 -12.97 8.90 -0.01
N SER A 11 -13.01 9.05 1.32
CA SER A 11 -13.65 8.09 2.23
C SER A 11 -13.10 6.67 2.06
N LEU A 12 -11.78 6.52 1.85
CA LEU A 12 -11.14 5.21 1.69
C LEU A 12 -10.53 4.69 3.00
N LEU A 13 -10.74 5.38 4.12
CA LEU A 13 -10.43 4.84 5.44
C LEU A 13 -11.12 3.47 5.59
N LYS A 14 -10.29 2.45 5.78
CA LYS A 14 -10.72 1.10 6.15
C LYS A 14 -9.96 0.68 7.39
N TRP A 15 -10.69 0.13 8.34
CA TRP A 15 -10.14 -0.47 9.54
C TRP A 15 -10.87 -1.78 9.77
N GLU A 16 -10.16 -2.89 9.65
CA GLU A 16 -10.71 -4.19 9.98
C GLU A 16 -10.61 -4.40 11.49
N LYS A 17 -11.78 -4.48 12.13
CA LYS A 17 -11.89 -4.59 13.59
C LYS A 17 -11.21 -5.88 14.05
N ALA A 18 -10.36 -5.76 15.07
CA ALA A 18 -9.75 -6.90 15.76
C ALA A 18 -10.83 -7.85 16.32
N ARG A 19 -10.57 -9.15 16.24
CA ARG A 19 -11.48 -10.23 16.62
C ARG A 19 -10.83 -11.21 17.57
N ALA A 20 -11.65 -12.03 18.22
CA ALA A 20 -11.13 -13.09 19.06
C ALA A 20 -10.49 -14.18 18.20
N LYS A 21 -9.47 -14.85 18.76
CA LYS A 21 -8.81 -15.97 18.07
C LYS A 21 -9.81 -17.10 17.82
N GLY A 22 -9.93 -17.55 16.57
CA GLY A 22 -10.79 -18.67 16.20
C GLY A 22 -12.29 -18.36 16.17
N GLU A 23 -12.67 -17.08 16.18
CA GLU A 23 -14.05 -16.65 15.92
C GLU A 23 -14.45 -17.07 14.49
N THR A 24 -15.58 -17.78 14.36
CA THR A 24 -16.06 -18.28 13.06
C THR A 24 -16.52 -17.14 12.17
N PHE A 25 -16.11 -17.21 10.90
CA PHE A 25 -16.47 -16.23 9.89
C PHE A 25 -17.85 -16.54 9.32
N ASP A 26 -18.65 -15.51 9.11
CA ASP A 26 -19.87 -15.62 8.31
C ASP A 26 -19.46 -15.68 6.84
N THR A 27 -19.22 -16.89 6.34
CA THR A 27 -18.75 -17.18 4.96
C THR A 27 -19.85 -16.99 3.91
N ASP A 28 -21.06 -16.57 4.31
CA ASP A 28 -22.19 -16.33 3.41
C ASP A 28 -22.01 -15.05 2.55
N LYS A 29 -20.88 -14.35 2.72
CA LYS A 29 -20.43 -13.29 1.81
C LYS A 29 -19.27 -13.80 0.96
N GLU A 30 -19.49 -13.68 -0.34
CA GLU A 30 -18.69 -13.99 -1.53
C GLU A 30 -17.26 -13.37 -1.55
N PHE A 31 -16.50 -13.47 -0.47
CA PHE A 31 -15.14 -12.94 -0.35
C PHE A 31 -14.16 -14.02 0.11
N ASP A 32 -13.30 -14.41 -0.82
CA ASP A 32 -12.08 -15.19 -0.56
C ASP A 32 -11.12 -14.37 0.34
N GLY A 33 -10.43 -15.02 1.29
CA GLY A 33 -9.42 -14.38 2.15
C GLY A 33 -9.82 -13.97 3.58
N TYR A 34 -11.02 -14.34 4.06
CA TYR A 34 -11.37 -14.12 5.49
C TYR A 34 -10.76 -15.16 6.44
N GLY A 35 -10.51 -16.36 5.92
CA GLY A 35 -9.98 -17.49 6.69
C GLY A 35 -8.54 -17.84 6.29
N GLU A 36 -8.27 -19.15 6.26
CA GLU A 36 -6.96 -19.69 5.86
C GLU A 36 -6.65 -19.34 4.39
N GLU A 37 -5.41 -18.89 4.14
CA GLU A 37 -4.92 -18.52 2.81
C GLU A 37 -3.73 -19.37 2.42
N ARG A 38 -3.57 -19.66 1.12
CA ARG A 38 -2.46 -20.46 0.61
C ARG A 38 -1.68 -19.70 -0.46
N PHE A 39 -0.37 -19.65 -0.31
CA PHE A 39 0.55 -19.12 -1.30
C PHE A 39 1.68 -20.11 -1.57
N GLY A 40 1.70 -20.67 -2.79
CA GLY A 40 2.61 -21.75 -3.16
C GLY A 40 2.42 -22.98 -2.26
N SER A 41 3.49 -23.38 -1.57
CA SER A 41 3.49 -24.48 -0.61
C SER A 41 3.12 -24.07 0.82
N HIS A 42 2.93 -22.77 1.09
CA HIS A 42 2.72 -22.25 2.43
C HIS A 42 1.23 -21.94 2.66
N THR A 43 0.77 -22.24 3.87
CA THR A 43 -0.60 -22.00 4.32
C THR A 43 -0.58 -21.10 5.54
N ASP A 44 -1.17 -19.91 5.43
CA ASP A 44 -1.43 -19.01 6.55
C ASP A 44 -2.80 -19.31 7.16
N LYS A 45 -2.80 -19.76 8.42
CA LYS A 45 -4.03 -20.11 9.17
C LYS A 45 -4.85 -18.89 9.59
N LYS A 46 -4.30 -17.68 9.52
CA LYS A 46 -4.97 -16.41 9.80
C LYS A 46 -5.87 -16.44 11.05
N PRO A 47 -5.34 -16.80 12.24
CA PRO A 47 -6.15 -17.12 13.42
C PRO A 47 -6.97 -15.94 13.98
N TYR A 48 -6.64 -14.71 13.57
CA TYR A 48 -7.34 -13.48 13.93
C TYR A 48 -8.18 -12.89 12.79
N GLY A 49 -8.22 -13.57 11.64
CA GLY A 49 -8.92 -13.10 10.45
C GLY A 49 -8.32 -11.83 9.85
N PRO A 50 -9.13 -11.08 9.08
CA PRO A 50 -8.73 -9.80 8.49
C PRO A 50 -8.48 -8.72 9.55
N SER A 51 -7.36 -8.01 9.42
CA SER A 51 -6.90 -6.99 10.37
C SER A 51 -6.19 -5.81 9.68
N SER A 52 -6.45 -5.61 8.39
CA SER A 52 -5.85 -4.54 7.60
C SER A 52 -6.35 -3.15 7.99
N ILE A 53 -5.49 -2.16 7.73
CA ILE A 53 -5.78 -0.73 7.90
C ILE A 53 -5.40 -0.04 6.59
N GLY A 54 -6.31 0.78 6.07
CA GLY A 54 -6.10 1.59 4.87
C GLY A 54 -6.58 3.02 5.08
N LEU A 55 -5.90 3.98 4.46
CA LEU A 55 -6.22 5.40 4.53
C LEU A 55 -5.78 6.09 3.25
N ASP A 56 -6.57 7.06 2.75
CA ASP A 56 -6.15 7.91 1.64
C ASP A 56 -5.61 9.27 2.08
N PHE A 57 -4.58 9.71 1.36
CA PHE A 57 -4.00 11.04 1.46
C PHE A 57 -4.08 11.72 0.10
N SER A 58 -4.53 12.97 0.07
CA SER A 58 -4.67 13.77 -1.14
C SER A 58 -3.72 14.97 -1.08
N PHE A 59 -2.70 14.96 -1.94
CA PHE A 59 -1.73 16.06 -2.06
C PHE A 59 -2.24 17.13 -3.01
N ILE A 60 -2.64 18.28 -2.47
CA ILE A 60 -3.38 19.29 -3.24
C ILE A 60 -2.45 20.14 -4.09
N GLY A 61 -2.64 20.06 -5.41
CA GLY A 61 -1.92 20.84 -6.41
C GLY A 61 -0.45 20.44 -6.58
N SER A 62 -0.09 19.21 -6.22
CA SER A 62 1.15 18.57 -6.62
C SER A 62 0.88 17.53 -7.71
N LYS A 63 1.79 17.40 -8.67
CA LYS A 63 1.74 16.36 -9.72
C LYS A 63 2.83 15.30 -9.55
N HIS A 64 3.76 15.51 -8.63
CA HIS A 64 4.95 14.68 -8.47
C HIS A 64 5.02 14.12 -7.06
N ILE A 65 5.13 12.80 -6.97
CA ILE A 65 5.26 12.05 -5.73
C ILE A 65 6.52 11.18 -5.83
N TYR A 66 7.21 11.04 -4.70
CA TYR A 66 8.49 10.37 -4.55
C TYR A 66 8.51 9.54 -3.26
N GLY A 67 9.52 8.67 -3.12
CA GLY A 67 9.77 7.91 -1.89
C GLY A 67 9.34 6.45 -2.00
N ILE A 68 8.90 5.88 -0.87
CA ILE A 68 8.58 4.45 -0.71
C ILE A 68 9.61 3.48 -1.36
N PRO A 69 10.92 3.67 -1.14
CA PRO A 69 11.94 2.71 -1.59
C PRO A 69 11.79 1.38 -0.83
N GLU A 70 12.37 0.27 -1.28
CA GLU A 70 13.33 0.08 -2.37
C GLU A 70 12.69 -0.54 -3.62
N ARG A 71 13.00 -0.01 -4.81
CA ARG A 71 12.41 -0.42 -6.09
C ARG A 71 13.29 0.00 -7.28
N ALA A 72 13.30 -0.80 -8.34
CA ALA A 72 14.08 -0.55 -9.55
C ALA A 72 13.28 0.24 -10.60
N THR A 73 12.78 1.42 -10.25
CA THR A 73 11.96 2.27 -11.12
C THR A 73 12.38 3.74 -11.02
N SER A 74 11.70 4.63 -11.76
CA SER A 74 11.97 6.06 -11.73
C SER A 74 11.81 6.69 -10.34
N LEU A 75 12.60 7.73 -10.06
CA LEU A 75 12.50 8.48 -8.79
C LEU A 75 11.09 9.04 -8.57
N GLN A 76 10.52 9.65 -9.61
CA GLN A 76 9.10 10.03 -9.61
C GLN A 76 8.25 8.76 -9.75
N LEU A 77 7.33 8.58 -8.82
CA LEU A 77 6.36 7.48 -8.85
C LEU A 77 5.35 7.68 -9.99
N LYS A 78 5.12 6.61 -10.74
CA LYS A 78 4.12 6.48 -11.79
C LYS A 78 2.73 6.24 -11.15
N PRO A 79 1.62 6.66 -11.79
CA PRO A 79 0.29 6.28 -11.36
C PRO A 79 0.11 4.76 -11.40
N THR A 80 -0.50 4.17 -10.36
CA THR A 80 -0.75 2.73 -10.28
C THR A 80 -2.15 2.34 -10.78
N ARG A 81 -2.86 3.25 -11.46
CA ARG A 81 -4.20 3.01 -12.03
C ARG A 81 -4.39 3.88 -13.28
N GLY A 82 -4.84 3.28 -14.38
CA GLY A 82 -5.26 4.01 -15.59
C GLY A 82 -4.16 4.83 -16.27
N GLY A 83 -2.89 4.44 -16.13
CA GLY A 83 -1.75 5.02 -16.83
C GLY A 83 -1.06 3.99 -17.71
N ASP A 84 -0.04 4.41 -18.47
CA ASP A 84 0.69 3.56 -19.44
C ASP A 84 1.66 2.54 -18.79
N GLY A 85 1.49 2.20 -17.51
CA GLY A 85 2.41 1.36 -16.73
C GLY A 85 1.68 0.30 -15.89
N ASP A 86 2.42 -0.40 -15.02
CA ASP A 86 1.87 -1.42 -14.12
C ASP A 86 0.68 -0.88 -13.30
N GLU A 87 -0.49 -1.48 -13.49
CA GLU A 87 -1.73 -1.17 -12.75
C GLU A 87 -1.75 -1.72 -11.31
N GLU A 88 -0.64 -2.33 -10.90
CA GLU A 88 -0.46 -2.87 -9.56
C GLU A 88 -0.02 -1.77 -8.56
N PRO A 89 -0.48 -1.79 -7.31
CA PRO A 89 0.04 -0.89 -6.29
C PRO A 89 1.53 -1.10 -6.04
N TYR A 90 2.22 -0.03 -5.64
CA TYR A 90 3.58 -0.15 -5.12
C TYR A 90 3.61 -1.04 -3.87
N ARG A 91 4.32 -2.16 -3.96
CA ARG A 91 4.45 -3.11 -2.85
C ARG A 91 5.59 -2.67 -1.92
N MET A 92 5.32 -2.75 -0.62
CA MET A 92 6.28 -2.54 0.46
C MET A 92 6.27 -3.78 1.34
N TYR A 93 6.99 -4.79 0.90
CA TYR A 93 7.19 -6.04 1.63
C TYR A 93 8.59 -6.52 1.25
N THR A 94 9.48 -6.65 2.22
CA THR A 94 10.87 -7.03 1.97
C THR A 94 10.91 -8.45 1.43
N LEU A 95 11.43 -8.61 0.21
CA LEU A 95 11.49 -9.88 -0.50
C LEU A 95 12.90 -10.12 -1.02
N ASP A 96 13.32 -11.38 -1.00
CA ASP A 96 14.50 -11.82 -1.73
C ASP A 96 14.07 -12.20 -3.15
N ILE A 97 14.27 -11.27 -4.09
CA ILE A 97 13.91 -11.45 -5.49
C ILE A 97 15.18 -11.72 -6.30
N PHE A 98 15.26 -12.92 -6.86
CA PHE A 98 16.30 -13.28 -7.81
C PHE A 98 16.03 -12.58 -9.16
N GLU A 99 17.07 -12.02 -9.77
CA GLU A 99 17.02 -11.34 -11.08
C GLU A 99 15.82 -10.37 -11.22
N TYR A 100 15.78 -9.35 -10.34
CA TYR A 100 14.69 -8.38 -10.36
C TYR A 100 14.56 -7.67 -11.72
N ALA A 101 13.33 -7.55 -12.20
CA ALA A 101 13.02 -6.77 -13.39
C ALA A 101 13.05 -5.26 -13.07
N LEU A 102 13.40 -4.46 -14.08
CA LEU A 102 13.34 -3.00 -14.02
C LEU A 102 11.93 -2.49 -14.30
N ASP A 103 11.66 -1.26 -13.88
CA ASP A 103 10.44 -0.51 -14.19
C ASP A 103 9.12 -1.11 -13.69
N ASN A 104 9.15 -1.94 -12.64
CA ASN A 104 7.96 -2.51 -12.01
C ASN A 104 7.68 -1.93 -10.60
N ASN A 105 6.52 -2.30 -10.06
CA ASN A 105 6.03 -1.79 -8.77
C ASN A 105 6.38 -2.70 -7.56
N ILE A 106 7.17 -3.76 -7.78
CA ILE A 106 7.53 -4.74 -6.75
C ILE A 106 8.60 -4.16 -5.81
N GLY A 107 8.46 -4.43 -4.51
CA GLY A 107 9.46 -4.05 -3.51
C GLY A 107 10.64 -5.02 -3.49
N LEU A 108 11.83 -4.51 -3.17
CA LEU A 108 13.07 -5.28 -3.09
C LEU A 108 13.44 -5.62 -1.63
N TYR A 109 14.67 -5.31 -1.23
CA TYR A 109 15.28 -5.80 0.01
C TYR A 109 14.99 -4.91 1.22
N GLY A 110 14.74 -3.61 1.01
CA GLY A 110 14.40 -2.65 2.04
C GLY A 110 13.05 -1.96 1.84
N VAL A 111 12.48 -1.46 2.94
CA VAL A 111 11.26 -0.65 2.93
C VAL A 111 11.43 0.59 3.80
N VAL A 112 11.13 1.77 3.25
CA VAL A 112 10.98 3.02 4.01
C VAL A 112 9.63 3.63 3.65
N PRO A 113 8.59 3.57 4.52
CA PRO A 113 7.23 3.96 4.18
C PRO A 113 7.01 5.49 4.25
N LEU A 114 7.89 6.25 3.59
CA LEU A 114 7.86 7.71 3.48
C LEU A 114 7.49 8.12 2.05
N LEU A 115 6.42 8.89 1.93
CA LEU A 115 5.94 9.42 0.66
C LEU A 115 6.07 10.95 0.65
N ILE A 116 6.71 11.50 -0.38
CA ILE A 116 7.02 12.93 -0.48
C ILE A 116 6.32 13.50 -1.70
N SER A 117 5.62 14.60 -1.52
CA SER A 117 5.00 15.39 -2.57
C SER A 117 5.74 16.72 -2.70
N HIS A 118 6.22 17.03 -3.90
CA HIS A 118 6.95 18.25 -4.17
C HIS A 118 6.35 19.06 -5.32
N ARG A 119 6.25 20.37 -5.12
CA ARG A 119 6.01 21.39 -6.14
C ARG A 119 6.81 22.65 -5.81
N ALA A 120 6.93 23.57 -6.78
CA ALA A 120 7.75 24.78 -6.66
C ALA A 120 7.52 25.58 -5.37
N GLU A 121 6.27 25.69 -4.91
CA GLU A 121 5.92 26.50 -3.75
C GLU A 121 5.92 25.73 -2.41
N ARG A 122 5.92 24.39 -2.45
CA ARG A 122 5.76 23.58 -1.23
C ARG A 122 6.17 22.12 -1.40
N THR A 123 6.81 21.60 -0.35
CA THR A 123 6.99 20.16 -0.12
C THR A 123 6.13 19.71 1.05
N THR A 124 5.46 18.59 0.92
CA THR A 124 4.76 17.89 2.01
C THR A 124 5.11 16.41 1.98
N ALA A 125 4.97 15.71 3.10
CA ALA A 125 5.26 14.29 3.18
C ALA A 125 4.29 13.58 4.13
N VAL A 126 4.13 12.28 3.92
CA VAL A 126 3.42 11.35 4.80
C VAL A 126 4.38 10.22 5.14
N PHE A 127 4.56 9.98 6.43
CA PHE A 127 5.31 8.82 6.92
C PHE A 127 4.32 7.83 7.53
N TRP A 128 4.14 6.67 6.89
CA TRP A 128 3.21 5.63 7.31
C TRP A 128 3.94 4.65 8.23
N VAL A 129 3.89 4.88 9.53
CA VAL A 129 4.58 4.06 10.53
C VAL A 129 3.83 2.74 10.74
N ASN A 130 4.21 1.72 9.96
CA ASN A 130 3.62 0.39 9.98
C ASN A 130 4.70 -0.65 9.63
N SER A 131 4.63 -1.82 10.27
CA SER A 131 5.55 -2.94 10.12
C SER A 131 4.79 -4.26 10.10
#